data_AF-A0A963RSM7-F1
#
_entry.id   AF-A0A963RSM7-F1
#
_cell.length_a   1.000
_cell.length_b   1.000
_cell.length_c   1.000
_cell.angle_alpha   90.00
_cell.angle_beta   90.00
_cell.angle_gamma   90.00
#
_symmetry.space_group_name_H-M   'P 1'
#
loop_
_entity.id
_entity.type
_entity.pdbx_description
1 polymer ?
#
loop_
_entity_poly.entity_id
_entity_poly.type
_entity_poly.pdbx_seq_one_letter_code
_entity_poly.pdbx_strand_id
1 'polypeptide(L)'
;MNSDPNQRGRLRKAPENFLDQAGIRTVFAEGKRGRRDFIRNAFAAAVAGTAGGSALAQANPVPAEGGDPNILTLPPWSSTLGKAVATDGYGLPSKYEANVQRRPSPGLTQTTQASVSFAPLQSLFGIVTPSGLHFERHHQGWVDVDPSKHRFMINGMVKTPMVFTMDE
;
A
#
# COMPACT_ATOMS: atom_id res chain seq x y z
N MET A 1 -7.62 -58.81 -6.41
CA MET A 1 -8.91 -58.59 -7.09
C MET A 1 -8.64 -57.75 -8.32
N ASN A 2 -8.77 -58.35 -9.51
CA ASN A 2 -8.58 -57.70 -10.81
C ASN A 2 -9.63 -56.60 -11.03
N SER A 3 -9.20 -55.37 -11.28
CA SER A 3 -10.09 -54.31 -11.78
C SER A 3 -9.92 -54.19 -13.29
N ASP A 4 -10.93 -54.67 -14.02
CA ASP A 4 -11.05 -54.58 -15.47
C ASP A 4 -11.20 -53.10 -15.92
N PRO A 5 -10.33 -52.58 -16.80
CA PRO A 5 -10.31 -51.17 -17.18
C PRO A 5 -11.46 -50.72 -18.09
N ASN A 6 -12.46 -51.57 -18.40
CA ASN A 6 -13.52 -51.25 -19.35
C ASN A 6 -14.90 -50.90 -18.74
N GLN A 7 -14.96 -50.57 -17.44
CA GLN A 7 -16.22 -50.20 -16.79
C GLN A 7 -16.55 -48.71 -17.00
N ARG A 8 -17.19 -48.39 -18.14
CA ARG A 8 -17.70 -47.05 -18.44
C ARG A 8 -18.72 -46.60 -17.38
N GLY A 9 -18.56 -45.37 -16.87
CA GLY A 9 -19.32 -44.82 -15.76
C GLY A 9 -20.83 -44.95 -15.91
N ARG A 10 -21.45 -45.75 -15.03
CA ARG A 10 -22.90 -45.89 -14.94
C ARG A 10 -23.45 -44.69 -14.18
N LEU A 11 -24.09 -43.75 -14.88
CA LEU A 11 -24.85 -42.67 -14.25
C LEU A 11 -25.91 -43.28 -13.32
N ARG A 12 -25.71 -43.12 -12.01
CA ARG A 12 -26.72 -43.46 -11.00
C ARG A 12 -27.62 -42.25 -10.83
N LYS A 13 -28.93 -42.44 -10.99
CA LYS A 13 -29.93 -41.42 -10.66
C LYS A 13 -29.72 -41.00 -9.20
N ALA A 14 -29.60 -39.70 -8.94
CA ALA A 14 -29.41 -39.19 -7.59
C ALA A 14 -30.58 -39.68 -6.70
N PRO A 15 -30.34 -40.21 -5.49
CA PRO A 15 -31.40 -40.72 -4.64
C PRO A 15 -32.30 -39.55 -4.24
N GLU A 16 -33.51 -39.49 -4.79
CA GLU A 16 -34.41 -38.33 -4.67
C GLU A 16 -35.05 -38.19 -3.26
N ASN A 17 -34.56 -38.91 -2.25
CA ASN A 17 -35.03 -38.84 -0.86
C ASN A 17 -33.87 -39.03 0.13
N PHE A 18 -33.00 -38.02 0.26
CA PHE A 18 -31.83 -38.08 1.13
C PHE A 18 -32.15 -38.12 2.64
N LEU A 19 -33.40 -37.86 3.03
CA LEU A 19 -33.81 -37.85 4.43
C LEU A 19 -35.12 -38.63 4.57
N ASP A 20 -35.10 -39.70 5.35
CA ASP A 20 -36.31 -40.36 5.82
C ASP A 20 -37.01 -39.47 6.87
N GLN A 21 -38.22 -39.85 7.30
CA GLN A 21 -38.93 -39.05 8.32
C GLN A 21 -38.13 -38.90 9.62
N ALA A 22 -37.28 -39.86 9.94
CA ALA A 22 -36.38 -39.77 11.08
C ALA A 22 -35.31 -38.68 10.86
N GLY A 23 -34.65 -38.67 9.70
CA GLY A 23 -33.66 -37.66 9.31
C GLY A 23 -34.24 -36.25 9.27
N ILE A 24 -35.47 -36.09 8.79
CA ILE A 24 -36.18 -34.79 8.82
C ILE A 24 -36.35 -34.31 10.27
N ARG A 25 -36.81 -35.19 11.18
CA ARG A 25 -36.96 -34.86 12.61
C ARG A 25 -35.62 -34.50 13.25
N THR A 26 -34.54 -35.20 12.90
CA THR A 26 -33.19 -34.92 13.38
C THR A 26 -32.72 -33.53 12.93
N VAL A 27 -32.87 -33.19 11.65
CA VAL A 27 -32.50 -31.86 11.13
C VAL A 27 -33.29 -30.75 11.83
N PHE A 28 -34.57 -30.95 12.12
CA PHE A 28 -35.36 -29.98 12.89
C PHE A 28 -34.91 -29.90 14.36
N ALA A 29 -34.55 -31.01 15.00
CA ALA A 29 -34.06 -31.04 16.37
C ALA A 29 -32.65 -30.46 16.54
N GLU A 30 -31.79 -30.62 15.53
CA GLU A 30 -30.46 -30.01 15.47
C GLU A 30 -30.51 -28.54 15.03
N GLY A 31 -31.42 -28.21 14.10
CA GLY A 31 -31.70 -26.84 13.71
C GLY A 31 -32.07 -25.97 14.91
N LYS A 32 -32.90 -26.51 15.82
CA LYS A 32 -33.30 -25.94 17.12
C LYS A 32 -32.13 -25.62 18.06
N ARG A 33 -30.97 -26.23 17.84
CA ARG A 33 -29.74 -26.09 18.65
C ARG A 33 -28.61 -25.41 17.86
N GLY A 34 -28.89 -24.96 16.64
CA GLY A 34 -27.90 -24.37 15.75
C GLY A 34 -27.69 -22.87 15.98
N ARG A 35 -26.80 -22.29 15.17
CA ARG A 35 -26.45 -20.85 15.20
C ARG A 35 -27.67 -19.92 15.15
N ARG A 36 -28.74 -20.31 14.44
CA ARG A 36 -29.93 -19.49 14.26
C ARG A 36 -30.76 -19.36 15.55
N ASP A 37 -30.85 -20.43 16.33
CA ASP A 37 -31.49 -20.38 17.65
C ASP A 37 -30.61 -19.76 18.71
N PHE A 38 -29.28 -19.90 18.61
CA PHE A 38 -28.36 -19.09 19.42
C PHE A 38 -28.58 -17.58 19.19
N ILE A 39 -28.65 -17.13 17.94
CA ILE A 39 -28.92 -15.71 17.61
C ILE A 39 -30.31 -15.28 18.10
N ARG A 40 -31.33 -16.12 17.90
CA ARG A 40 -32.70 -15.84 18.36
C ARG A 40 -32.78 -15.72 19.89
N ASN A 41 -32.12 -16.62 20.61
CA ASN A 41 -32.08 -16.59 22.08
C ASN A 41 -31.23 -15.42 22.59
N ALA A 42 -30.11 -15.10 21.94
CA ALA A 42 -29.31 -13.92 22.28
C ALA A 42 -30.10 -12.62 22.08
N PHE A 43 -30.87 -12.52 20.99
CA PHE A 43 -31.75 -11.37 20.75
C PHE A 43 -32.91 -11.32 21.77
N ALA A 44 -33.55 -12.46 22.06
CA ALA A 44 -34.62 -12.52 23.05
C ALA A 44 -34.12 -12.17 24.47
N ALA A 45 -32.91 -12.59 24.84
CA ALA A 45 -32.26 -12.20 26.09
C ALA A 45 -31.94 -10.70 26.12
N ALA A 46 -31.50 -10.12 25.01
CA ALA A 46 -31.27 -8.67 24.89
C ALA A 46 -32.57 -7.86 25.05
N VAL A 47 -33.69 -8.34 24.50
CA VAL A 47 -35.02 -7.73 24.68
C VAL A 47 -35.53 -7.89 26.11
N ALA A 48 -35.37 -9.07 26.72
CA ALA A 48 -35.76 -9.30 28.12
C ALA A 48 -34.91 -8.48 29.12
N GLY A 49 -33.66 -8.15 28.78
CA GLY A 49 -32.79 -7.27 29.56
C GLY A 49 -33.25 -5.79 29.61
N THR A 50 -34.16 -5.37 28.73
CA THR A 50 -34.67 -3.97 28.73
C THR A 50 -35.56 -3.64 29.94
N ALA A 51 -36.03 -4.65 30.68
CA ALA A 51 -36.84 -4.46 31.89
C ALA A 51 -36.03 -4.40 33.19
N GLY A 52 -34.71 -4.64 33.18
CA GLY A 52 -33.91 -4.82 34.40
C GLY A 52 -32.52 -4.16 34.43
N GLY A 53 -32.15 -3.38 33.42
CA GLY A 53 -30.86 -2.70 33.36
C GLY A 53 -30.22 -2.91 32.00
N SER A 54 -29.84 -1.81 31.34
CA SER A 54 -29.20 -1.84 30.04
C SER A 54 -28.00 -2.78 30.04
N ALA A 55 -28.13 -3.94 29.39
CA ALA A 55 -26.98 -4.69 28.92
C ALA A 55 -26.31 -3.81 27.85
N LEU A 56 -25.40 -2.94 28.31
CA LEU A 56 -24.51 -2.19 27.44
C LEU A 56 -23.78 -3.22 26.60
N ALA A 57 -24.10 -3.26 25.31
CA ALA A 57 -23.22 -3.89 24.34
C ALA A 57 -21.82 -3.38 24.65
N GLN A 58 -20.87 -4.28 24.92
CA GLN A 58 -19.46 -3.91 25.03
C GLN A 58 -19.02 -3.40 23.65
N ALA A 59 -19.27 -2.11 23.40
CA ALA A 59 -18.50 -1.36 22.45
C ALA A 59 -17.04 -1.40 22.94
N ASN A 60 -16.09 -1.42 22.00
CA ASN A 60 -14.66 -1.27 22.29
C ASN A 60 -14.47 -0.27 23.43
N PRO A 61 -13.62 -0.54 24.45
CA PRO A 61 -13.40 0.39 25.55
C PRO A 61 -12.82 1.68 24.98
N VAL A 62 -13.69 2.64 24.68
CA VAL A 62 -13.34 4.02 24.41
C VAL A 62 -13.10 4.64 25.80
N PRO A 63 -11.93 5.25 26.05
CA PRO A 63 -11.69 5.98 27.29
C PRO A 63 -12.83 6.95 27.59
N ALA A 64 -13.11 7.23 28.88
CA ALA A 64 -14.15 8.19 29.26
C ALA A 64 -13.91 9.60 28.68
N GLU A 65 -12.67 9.89 28.29
CA GLU A 65 -12.23 11.12 27.60
C GLU A 65 -12.61 11.16 26.10
N GLY A 66 -13.20 10.08 25.56
CA GLY A 66 -13.50 9.90 24.14
C GLY A 66 -12.42 9.11 23.38
N GLY A 67 -12.66 8.86 22.09
CA GLY A 67 -11.68 8.24 21.19
C GLY A 67 -10.98 9.27 20.31
N ASP A 68 -9.95 8.84 19.55
CA ASP A 68 -9.20 9.73 18.67
C ASP A 68 -10.13 10.36 17.62
N PRO A 69 -10.23 11.71 17.56
CA PRO A 69 -11.09 12.38 16.59
C PRO A 69 -10.71 12.07 15.14
N ASN A 70 -9.45 11.75 14.84
CA ASN A 70 -9.03 11.35 13.48
C ASN A 70 -9.58 9.98 13.05
N ILE A 71 -10.15 9.22 13.99
CA ILE A 71 -10.82 7.94 13.75
C ILE A 71 -12.34 8.13 13.81
N LEU A 72 -12.83 8.83 14.84
CA LEU A 72 -14.26 8.97 15.12
C LEU A 72 -14.95 10.01 14.21
N THR A 73 -14.21 10.98 13.70
CA THR A 73 -14.73 12.00 12.78
C THR A 73 -14.15 11.80 11.38
N LEU A 74 -15.01 11.87 10.37
CA LEU A 74 -14.57 11.70 8.98
C LEU A 74 -13.66 12.86 8.59
N PRO A 75 -12.41 12.59 8.18
CA PRO A 75 -11.51 13.66 7.78
C PRO A 75 -11.91 14.21 6.39
N PRO A 76 -11.54 15.46 6.06
CA PRO A 76 -11.97 16.11 4.82
C PRO A 76 -11.63 15.30 3.55
N TRP A 77 -10.45 14.66 3.50
CA TRP A 77 -10.00 13.85 2.37
C TRP A 77 -10.79 12.54 2.16
N SER A 78 -11.69 12.19 3.08
CA SER A 78 -12.61 11.06 2.93
C SER A 78 -13.93 11.44 2.26
N SER A 79 -14.25 12.74 2.18
CA SER A 79 -15.54 13.26 1.68
C SER A 79 -15.42 14.25 0.53
N THR A 80 -14.21 14.66 0.15
CA THR A 80 -13.96 15.60 -0.95
C THR A 80 -13.00 15.02 -1.99
N LEU A 81 -13.10 15.52 -3.22
CA LEU A 81 -12.13 15.21 -4.26
C LEU A 81 -10.79 15.91 -3.98
N GLY A 82 -9.70 15.22 -4.29
CA GLY A 82 -8.35 15.77 -4.25
C GLY A 82 -7.99 16.56 -5.50
N LYS A 83 -6.68 16.74 -5.70
CA LYS A 83 -6.12 17.29 -6.94
C LYS A 83 -6.50 16.41 -8.15
N ALA A 84 -6.68 17.02 -9.32
CA ALA A 84 -6.96 16.32 -10.56
C ALA A 84 -5.73 15.52 -11.06
N VAL A 85 -5.97 14.56 -11.97
CA VAL A 85 -4.88 13.86 -12.66
C VAL A 85 -3.98 14.86 -13.40
N ALA A 86 -2.66 14.63 -13.36
CA ALA A 86 -1.66 15.52 -13.95
C ALA A 86 -1.74 16.99 -13.49
N THR A 87 -2.20 17.25 -12.25
CA THR A 87 -2.15 18.61 -11.67
C THR A 87 -0.72 19.17 -11.68
N ASP A 88 0.25 18.32 -11.36
CA ASP A 88 1.69 18.62 -11.45
C ASP A 88 2.24 17.78 -12.61
N GLY A 89 2.76 18.42 -13.68
CA GLY A 89 3.26 17.74 -14.88
C GLY A 89 4.50 16.87 -14.64
N TYR A 90 5.25 17.19 -13.57
CA TYR A 90 6.29 16.35 -13.01
C TYR A 90 6.09 16.28 -11.49
N GLY A 91 6.14 15.07 -10.93
CA GLY A 91 5.81 14.85 -9.53
C GLY A 91 6.79 15.55 -8.57
N LEU A 92 6.24 16.06 -7.46
CA LEU A 92 7.02 16.59 -6.34
C LEU A 92 6.71 15.81 -5.06
N PRO A 93 7.67 15.72 -4.11
CA PRO A 93 7.42 15.12 -2.81
C PRO A 93 6.27 15.82 -2.05
N SER A 94 5.71 15.10 -1.09
CA SER A 94 4.71 15.66 -0.17
C SER A 94 5.27 16.88 0.57
N LYS A 95 4.43 17.90 0.80
CA LYS A 95 4.79 19.08 1.59
C LYS A 95 5.25 18.76 3.01
N TYR A 96 4.85 17.59 3.55
CA TYR A 96 5.24 17.13 4.88
C TYR A 96 6.67 16.57 4.92
N GLU A 97 7.27 16.30 3.76
CA GLU A 97 8.65 15.81 3.60
C GLU A 97 9.63 16.92 3.19
N ALA A 98 9.27 18.20 3.41
CA ALA A 98 10.06 19.35 2.99
C ALA A 98 11.51 19.37 3.54
N ASN A 99 11.78 18.65 4.63
CA ASN A 99 13.11 18.54 5.23
C ASN A 99 14.01 17.48 4.58
N VAL A 100 13.45 16.62 3.72
CA VAL A 100 14.19 15.59 2.98
C VAL A 100 14.77 16.22 1.72
N GLN A 101 15.90 16.90 1.89
CA GLN A 101 16.59 17.64 0.83
C GLN A 101 18.10 17.49 0.96
N ARG A 102 18.82 17.76 -0.13
CA ARG A 102 20.27 17.88 -0.12
C ARG A 102 20.68 19.01 0.82
N ARG A 103 21.84 18.88 1.48
CA ARG A 103 22.41 19.95 2.30
C ARG A 103 23.86 20.19 1.96
N PRO A 104 24.30 21.43 1.73
CA PRO A 104 25.72 21.75 1.69
C PRO A 104 26.32 21.66 3.10
N SER A 105 27.65 21.56 3.20
CA SER A 105 28.36 21.79 4.47
C SER A 105 28.95 23.21 4.45
N PRO A 106 28.34 24.17 5.17
CA PRO A 106 28.86 25.53 5.22
C PRO A 106 30.32 25.56 5.69
N GLY A 107 31.15 26.35 5.01
CA GLY A 107 32.58 26.51 5.37
C GLY A 107 33.49 25.35 4.96
N LEU A 108 32.97 24.28 4.35
CA LEU A 108 33.82 23.17 3.89
C LEU A 108 34.70 23.55 2.69
N THR A 109 34.26 24.48 1.85
CA THR A 109 34.99 24.98 0.68
C THR A 109 34.91 26.51 0.59
N GLN A 110 35.86 27.14 -0.12
CA GLN A 110 35.92 28.60 -0.25
C GLN A 110 34.78 29.19 -1.07
N THR A 111 34.32 28.49 -2.11
CA THR A 111 33.20 28.90 -2.95
C THR A 111 32.16 27.79 -3.00
N THR A 112 30.90 28.15 -3.25
CA THR A 112 29.78 27.21 -3.34
C THR A 112 29.77 26.45 -4.67
N GLN A 113 30.33 27.05 -5.73
CA GLN A 113 30.47 26.42 -7.05
C GLN A 113 31.56 25.33 -7.05
N ALA A 114 32.57 25.44 -6.20
CA ALA A 114 33.60 24.43 -6.02
C ALA A 114 33.36 23.56 -4.77
N SER A 115 32.12 23.16 -4.51
CA SER A 115 31.70 22.54 -3.24
C SER A 115 31.08 21.14 -3.38
N VAL A 116 30.48 20.67 -2.28
CA VAL A 116 29.76 19.40 -2.14
C VAL A 116 28.43 19.61 -1.41
N SER A 117 27.40 18.89 -1.82
CA SER A 117 26.16 18.68 -1.06
C SER A 117 26.05 17.22 -0.63
N PHE A 118 25.23 16.94 0.37
CA PHE A 118 25.04 15.59 0.94
C PHE A 118 23.60 15.12 0.74
N ALA A 119 23.46 13.85 0.36
CA ALA A 119 22.16 13.17 0.35
C ALA A 119 21.65 12.99 1.79
N PRO A 120 20.34 13.16 2.07
CA PRO A 120 19.78 13.01 3.41
C PRO A 120 19.59 11.54 3.78
N LEU A 121 20.67 10.75 3.82
CA LEU A 121 20.65 9.29 3.99
C LEU A 121 19.86 8.83 5.23
N GLN A 122 19.86 9.63 6.30
CA GLN A 122 19.12 9.38 7.53
C GLN A 122 17.58 9.33 7.34
N SER A 123 17.08 9.90 6.25
CA SER A 123 15.66 9.98 5.92
C SER A 123 15.28 9.06 4.76
N LEU A 124 16.23 8.29 4.22
CA LEU A 124 16.00 7.37 3.11
C LEU A 124 15.91 5.93 3.61
N PHE A 125 15.09 5.15 2.92
CA PHE A 125 14.97 3.71 3.14
C PHE A 125 15.33 2.95 1.87
N GLY A 126 15.91 1.76 2.02
CA GLY A 126 16.36 0.94 0.90
C GLY A 126 17.70 1.38 0.33
N ILE A 127 17.95 1.05 -0.94
CA ILE A 127 19.27 1.20 -1.58
C ILE A 127 19.27 2.15 -2.79
N VAL A 128 18.10 2.63 -3.22
CA VAL A 128 17.97 3.53 -4.38
C VAL A 128 17.79 4.95 -3.87
N THR A 129 18.76 5.81 -4.16
CA THR A 129 18.67 7.24 -3.85
C THR A 129 17.85 7.94 -4.95
N PRO A 130 16.82 8.75 -4.63
CA PRO A 130 16.12 9.54 -5.64
C PRO A 130 17.08 10.51 -6.36
N SER A 131 16.98 10.69 -7.68
CA SER A 131 17.91 11.56 -8.45
C SER A 131 17.95 13.00 -7.92
N GLY A 132 16.80 13.54 -7.51
CA GLY A 132 16.69 14.86 -6.87
C GLY A 132 17.37 14.96 -5.50
N LEU A 133 17.83 13.85 -4.92
CA LEU A 133 18.50 13.77 -3.62
C LEU A 133 19.91 13.19 -3.68
N HIS A 134 20.37 12.76 -4.86
CA HIS A 134 21.78 12.40 -5.04
C HIS A 134 22.67 13.57 -4.65
N PHE A 135 23.76 13.26 -3.95
CA PHE A 135 24.75 14.24 -3.57
C PHE A 135 25.36 14.89 -4.82
N GLU A 136 25.84 16.12 -4.70
CA GLU A 136 26.49 16.83 -5.79
C GLU A 136 27.91 17.21 -5.39
N ARG A 137 28.86 17.12 -6.32
CA ARG A 137 30.17 17.74 -6.19
C ARG A 137 30.49 18.44 -7.50
N HIS A 138 30.70 19.74 -7.43
CA HIS A 138 31.12 20.57 -8.57
C HIS A 138 32.47 21.21 -8.27
N HIS A 139 33.36 21.34 -9.25
CA HIS A 139 34.60 22.12 -9.11
C HIS A 139 34.47 23.54 -9.67
N GLN A 140 33.45 23.80 -10.49
CA GLN A 140 33.21 25.09 -11.15
C GLN A 140 31.70 25.35 -11.37
N GLY A 141 30.85 24.79 -10.50
CA GLY A 141 29.41 24.79 -10.69
C GLY A 141 28.97 23.86 -11.81
N TRP A 142 27.73 24.05 -12.26
CA TRP A 142 27.11 23.31 -13.34
C TRP A 142 26.63 24.28 -14.43
N VAL A 143 26.49 23.77 -15.65
CA VAL A 143 26.03 24.53 -16.81
C VAL A 143 25.03 23.68 -17.59
N ASP A 144 24.05 24.35 -18.19
CA ASP A 144 23.15 23.72 -19.13
C ASP A 144 23.84 23.59 -20.49
N VAL A 145 24.13 22.35 -20.89
CA VAL A 145 24.71 22.04 -22.19
C VAL A 145 23.59 21.69 -23.16
N ASP A 146 23.48 22.46 -24.24
CA ASP A 146 22.61 22.14 -25.38
C ASP A 146 23.02 20.77 -25.98
N PRO A 147 22.16 19.73 -25.94
CA PRO A 147 22.51 18.39 -26.40
C PRO A 147 22.97 18.36 -27.87
N SER A 148 22.44 19.25 -28.71
CA SER A 148 22.84 19.35 -30.13
C SER A 148 24.28 19.84 -30.32
N LYS A 149 24.81 20.56 -29.32
CA LYS A 149 26.16 21.11 -29.30
C LYS A 149 27.15 20.24 -28.53
N HIS A 150 26.69 19.26 -27.76
CA HIS A 150 27.58 18.37 -27.02
C HIS A 150 28.43 17.53 -27.98
N ARG A 151 29.73 17.40 -27.67
CA ARG A 151 30.69 16.57 -28.41
C ARG A 151 31.54 15.77 -27.44
N PHE A 152 31.59 14.46 -27.62
CA PHE A 152 32.47 13.57 -26.85
C PHE A 152 33.64 13.11 -27.73
N MET A 153 34.86 13.51 -27.37
CA MET A 153 36.06 13.21 -28.17
C MET A 153 36.86 12.07 -27.55
N ILE A 154 37.27 11.11 -28.37
CA ILE A 154 38.26 10.09 -28.05
C ILE A 154 39.52 10.36 -28.88
N ASN A 155 40.63 10.68 -28.23
CA ASN A 155 41.92 10.97 -28.86
C ASN A 155 43.11 10.38 -28.04
N GLY A 156 44.35 10.62 -28.48
CA GLY A 156 45.56 10.10 -27.82
C GLY A 156 46.13 8.86 -28.52
N MET A 157 46.56 7.85 -27.74
CA MET A 157 47.14 6.60 -28.26
C MET A 157 46.07 5.62 -28.76
N VAL A 158 45.28 6.06 -29.73
CA VAL A 158 44.21 5.27 -30.36
C VAL A 158 44.48 5.10 -31.85
N LYS A 159 44.05 3.97 -32.44
CA LYS A 159 44.22 3.72 -33.88
C LYS A 159 43.50 4.77 -34.74
N THR A 160 42.33 5.22 -34.29
CA THR A 160 41.51 6.20 -35.00
C THR A 160 40.88 7.14 -33.97
N PRO A 161 41.23 8.44 -33.96
CA PRO A 161 40.55 9.43 -33.12
C PRO A 161 39.13 9.66 -33.63
N MET A 162 38.19 9.86 -32.71
CA MET A 162 36.76 9.97 -33.02
C MET A 162 36.10 11.07 -32.20
N VAL A 163 35.01 11.64 -32.73
CA VAL A 163 34.15 12.60 -32.03
C VAL A 163 32.72 12.13 -32.19
N PHE A 164 32.00 12.01 -31.08
CA PHE A 164 30.61 11.57 -31.01
C PHE A 164 29.68 12.73 -30.63
N THR A 165 28.47 12.69 -31.16
CA THR A 165 27.33 13.52 -30.77
C THR A 165 26.45 12.76 -29.78
N MET A 166 25.33 13.34 -29.34
CA MET A 166 24.37 12.65 -28.46
C MET A 166 23.54 11.58 -29.17
N ASP A 167 23.49 11.60 -30.51
CA ASP A 167 22.67 10.69 -31.32
C ASP A 167 23.44 9.43 -31.77
N GLU A 168 24.75 9.36 -31.48
CA GLU A 168 25.66 8.25 -31.80
C GLU A 168 25.95 7.37 -30.59
#